data_AF-N9Q4R0-F1
#
_entry.id   AF-N9Q4R0-F1
#
_cell.length_a   1.000
_cell.length_b   1.000
_cell.length_c   1.000
_cell.angle_alpha   90.00
_cell.angle_beta   90.00
_cell.angle_gamma   90.00
#
_symmetry.space_group_name_H-M   'P 1'
#
loop_
_entity.id
_entity.type
_entity.pdbx_description
1 polymer ?
#
loop_
_entity_poly.entity_id
_entity_poly.type
_entity_poly.pdbx_seq_one_letter_code
_entity_poly.pdbx_strand_id
1 'polypeptide(L)'
;MIVVAIIGILAAIAIPAYQNYVAKSQVSVGLADISGGKTNTELSLSEGLVGDINTAGGVGLPNKTAACSSITVDIKKATGVAKIKCNLQGSSRISGKFIQWVRTADSDAVKADPSDANTKDIAESIGSWTCETNVAANLAPKSCVQAS
;
A
#
# COMPACT_ATOMS: atom_id res chain seq x y z
N MET A 1 44.09 21.86 -12.76
CA MET A 1 43.26 20.69 -13.12
C MET A 1 42.93 19.75 -11.95
N ILE A 2 43.50 19.94 -10.75
CA ILE A 2 43.25 19.05 -9.60
C ILE A 2 41.84 19.17 -9.00
N VAL A 3 41.22 20.34 -9.10
CA VAL A 3 39.88 20.60 -8.55
C VAL A 3 38.82 19.73 -9.22
N VAL A 4 38.87 19.59 -10.54
CA VAL A 4 37.92 18.76 -11.30
C VAL A 4 38.03 17.27 -10.92
N ALA A 5 39.26 16.81 -10.64
CA ALA A 5 39.49 15.43 -10.21
C ALA A 5 38.87 15.14 -8.83
N ILE A 6 39.00 16.06 -7.88
CA ILE A 6 38.41 15.94 -6.54
C ILE A 6 36.87 15.96 -6.63
N ILE A 7 36.30 16.87 -7.43
CA ILE A 7 34.85 16.92 -7.67
C ILE A 7 34.35 15.62 -8.30
N GLY A 8 35.11 15.04 -9.24
CA GLY A 8 34.77 13.75 -9.87
C GLY A 8 34.63 12.61 -8.87
N ILE A 9 35.56 12.51 -7.91
CA ILE A 9 35.53 11.45 -6.86
C ILE A 9 34.34 11.65 -5.92
N LEU A 10 34.09 12.90 -5.46
CA LEU A 10 32.95 13.20 -4.60
C LEU A 10 31.61 12.92 -5.29
N ALA A 11 31.50 13.29 -6.57
CA ALA A 11 30.29 13.08 -7.38
C ALA A 11 29.95 11.60 -7.53
N ALA A 12 30.96 10.74 -7.69
CA ALA A 12 30.76 9.29 -7.82
C ALA A 12 30.06 8.67 -6.60
N ILE A 13 30.23 9.24 -5.40
CA ILE A 13 29.60 8.77 -4.15
C ILE A 13 28.27 9.51 -3.91
N ALA A 14 28.24 10.82 -4.16
CA ALA A 14 27.08 11.66 -3.89
C ALA A 14 25.87 11.34 -4.80
N ILE A 15 26.11 11.05 -6.08
CA ILE A 15 25.03 10.81 -7.05
C ILE A 15 24.21 9.55 -6.70
N PRO A 16 24.82 8.37 -6.42
CA PRO A 16 24.05 7.19 -6.00
C PRO A 16 23.26 7.40 -4.71
N ALA A 17 23.81 8.15 -3.75
CA ALA A 17 23.13 8.46 -2.49
C ALA A 17 21.91 9.36 -2.72
N TYR A 18 22.05 10.40 -3.55
CA TYR A 18 20.96 11.29 -3.93
C TYR A 18 19.84 10.54 -4.67
N GLN A 19 20.18 9.64 -5.61
CA GLN A 19 19.21 8.81 -6.31
C GLN A 19 18.40 7.93 -5.36
N ASN A 20 19.02 7.37 -4.31
CA ASN A 20 18.32 6.61 -3.29
C ASN A 20 17.34 7.47 -2.48
N TYR A 21 17.72 8.71 -2.16
CA TYR A 21 16.83 9.64 -1.47
C TYR A 21 15.62 10.00 -2.33
N VAL A 22 15.82 10.32 -3.61
CA VAL A 22 14.72 10.60 -4.54
C VAL A 22 13.81 9.39 -4.69
N ALA A 23 14.37 8.19 -4.84
CA ALA A 23 13.61 6.94 -4.92
C ALA A 23 12.75 6.71 -3.67
N LYS A 24 13.31 6.88 -2.46
CA LYS A 24 12.56 6.80 -1.20
C LYS A 24 11.40 7.78 -1.14
N SER A 25 11.66 9.03 -1.49
CA SER A 25 10.63 10.08 -1.48
C SER A 25 9.49 9.76 -2.45
N GLN A 26 9.81 9.27 -3.66
CA GLN A 26 8.80 8.85 -4.63
C GLN A 26 7.95 7.68 -4.13
N VAL A 27 8.55 6.69 -3.46
CA VAL A 27 7.81 5.56 -2.86
C VAL A 27 6.85 6.06 -1.77
N SER A 28 7.30 6.96 -0.90
CA SER A 28 6.47 7.55 0.15
C SER A 28 5.30 8.38 -0.42
N VAL A 29 5.52 9.11 -1.52
CA VAL A 29 4.44 9.83 -2.22
C VAL A 29 3.45 8.83 -2.81
N GLY A 30 3.91 7.77 -3.46
CA GLY A 30 3.03 6.73 -4.00
C GLY A 30 2.18 6.05 -2.91
N LEU A 31 2.74 5.83 -1.72
CA LEU A 31 1.97 5.35 -0.56
C LEU A 31 0.93 6.37 -0.09
N ALA A 32 1.28 7.65 -0.03
CA ALA A 32 0.36 8.71 0.36
C ALA A 32 -0.81 8.84 -0.61
N ASP A 33 -0.54 8.76 -1.93
CA ASP A 33 -1.54 8.83 -2.99
C ASP A 33 -2.64 7.76 -2.81
N ILE A 34 -2.26 6.52 -2.45
CA ILE A 34 -3.23 5.43 -2.24
C ILE A 34 -3.84 5.41 -0.84
N SER A 35 -3.26 6.11 0.13
CA SER A 35 -3.72 6.08 1.53
C SER A 35 -5.10 6.71 1.70
N GLY A 36 -5.47 7.68 0.85
CA GLY A 36 -6.81 8.26 0.84
C GLY A 36 -7.92 7.25 0.51
N GLY A 37 -7.60 6.20 -0.26
CA GLY A 37 -8.56 5.16 -0.61
C GLY A 37 -8.96 4.25 0.55
N LYS A 38 -8.16 4.18 1.63
CA LYS A 38 -8.47 3.34 2.80
C LYS A 38 -9.75 3.80 3.49
N THR A 39 -9.87 5.10 3.75
CA THR A 39 -11.04 5.67 4.43
C THR A 39 -12.31 5.47 3.61
N ASN A 40 -12.24 5.71 2.30
CA ASN A 40 -13.37 5.49 1.40
C ASN A 40 -13.75 4.00 1.32
N THR A 41 -12.76 3.11 1.35
CA THR A 41 -12.99 1.66 1.40
C THR A 41 -13.73 1.28 2.68
N GLU A 42 -13.27 1.72 3.86
CA GLU A 42 -13.97 1.45 5.14
C GLU A 42 -15.39 2.00 5.15
N LEU A 43 -15.60 3.20 4.60
CA LEU A 43 -16.93 3.78 4.49
C LEU A 43 -17.83 2.91 3.62
N SER A 44 -17.37 2.50 2.43
CA SER A 44 -18.13 1.63 1.54
C SER A 44 -18.44 0.25 2.15
N LEU A 45 -17.51 -0.33 2.92
CA LEU A 45 -17.76 -1.56 3.66
C LEU A 45 -18.83 -1.37 4.74
N SER A 46 -18.75 -0.25 5.48
CA SER A 46 -19.68 0.07 6.57
C SER A 46 -21.10 0.39 6.08
N GLU A 47 -21.23 1.05 4.94
CA GLU A 47 -22.53 1.34 4.30
C GLU A 47 -23.16 0.10 3.64
N GLY A 48 -22.38 -0.97 3.47
CA GLY A 48 -22.80 -2.20 2.80
C GLY A 48 -22.60 -2.13 1.29
N LEU A 49 -21.56 -2.80 0.81
CA LEU A 49 -21.27 -2.92 -0.61
C LEU A 49 -22.41 -3.63 -1.37
N VAL A 50 -22.84 -3.07 -2.50
CA VAL A 50 -23.78 -3.73 -3.43
C VAL A 50 -23.08 -4.79 -4.31
N GLY A 51 -21.77 -4.65 -4.55
CA GLY A 51 -20.92 -5.60 -5.26
C GLY A 51 -19.43 -5.34 -5.02
N ASP A 52 -18.55 -6.13 -5.64
CA ASP A 52 -17.10 -5.92 -5.59
C ASP A 52 -16.70 -4.58 -6.24
N ILE A 53 -15.71 -3.89 -5.69
CA ILE A 53 -15.12 -2.68 -6.28
C ILE A 53 -13.75 -3.02 -6.85
N ASN A 54 -13.59 -2.84 -8.17
CA ASN A 54 -12.36 -3.19 -8.89
C ASN A 54 -11.70 -1.98 -9.60
N THR A 55 -12.11 -0.77 -9.25
CA THR A 55 -11.65 0.46 -9.91
C THR A 55 -11.16 1.49 -8.89
N ALA A 56 -10.12 2.24 -9.24
CA ALA A 56 -9.61 3.33 -8.40
C ALA A 56 -10.69 4.40 -8.13
N GLY A 57 -11.50 4.73 -9.14
CA GLY A 57 -12.62 5.67 -9.00
C GLY A 57 -13.69 5.21 -8.00
N GLY A 58 -13.87 3.90 -7.80
CA GLY A 58 -14.81 3.35 -6.83
C GLY A 58 -14.45 3.66 -5.37
N VAL A 59 -13.20 4.06 -5.10
CA VAL A 59 -12.73 4.52 -3.78
C VAL A 59 -12.25 5.99 -3.82
N GLY A 60 -12.67 6.74 -4.84
CA GLY A 60 -12.33 8.16 -4.98
C GLY A 60 -10.86 8.44 -5.32
N LEU A 61 -10.12 7.44 -5.82
CA LEU A 61 -8.73 7.60 -6.24
C LEU A 61 -8.63 7.81 -7.76
N PRO A 62 -7.68 8.62 -8.25
CA PRO A 62 -7.38 8.69 -9.67
C PRO A 62 -6.72 7.38 -10.14
N ASN A 63 -6.88 7.02 -11.41
CA ASN A 63 -6.23 5.82 -11.96
C ASN A 63 -4.70 5.96 -12.07
N LYS A 64 -4.17 7.19 -12.07
CA LYS A 64 -2.74 7.51 -12.20
C LYS A 64 -2.40 8.77 -11.41
N THR A 65 -1.16 8.85 -10.93
CA THR A 65 -0.59 10.05 -10.30
C THR A 65 0.83 10.25 -10.80
N ALA A 66 1.51 11.31 -10.36
CA ALA A 66 2.92 11.50 -10.69
C ALA A 66 3.82 10.35 -10.17
N ALA A 67 3.47 9.74 -9.03
CA ALA A 67 4.21 8.62 -8.44
C ALA A 67 3.69 7.24 -8.88
N CYS A 68 2.42 7.12 -9.28
CA CYS A 68 1.79 5.85 -9.66
C CYS A 68 1.44 5.81 -11.15
N SER A 69 2.08 4.92 -11.91
CA SER A 69 1.76 4.64 -13.33
C SER A 69 0.35 4.10 -13.52
N SER A 70 -0.15 3.36 -12.52
CA SER A 70 -1.51 2.86 -12.41
C SER A 70 -1.83 2.58 -10.96
N ILE A 71 -3.08 2.84 -10.58
CA ILE A 71 -3.65 2.45 -9.29
C ILE A 71 -4.73 1.40 -9.58
N THR A 72 -4.58 0.24 -8.95
CA THR A 72 -5.53 -0.88 -9.06
C THR A 72 -6.15 -1.14 -7.70
N VAL A 73 -7.45 -1.42 -7.69
CA VAL A 73 -8.23 -1.67 -6.48
C VAL A 73 -8.95 -3.00 -6.66
N ASP A 74 -8.99 -3.81 -5.62
CA ASP A 74 -9.77 -5.05 -5.55
C ASP A 74 -10.35 -5.15 -4.15
N ILE A 75 -11.66 -4.91 -4.02
CA ILE A 75 -12.41 -4.98 -2.76
C ILE A 75 -13.48 -6.05 -2.91
N LYS A 76 -13.42 -7.06 -2.04
CA LYS A 76 -14.35 -8.19 -2.01
C LYS A 76 -15.50 -7.93 -1.05
N LYS A 77 -16.70 -7.80 -1.58
CA LYS A 77 -17.91 -7.63 -0.77
C LYS A 77 -18.10 -8.76 0.24
N ALA A 78 -17.86 -10.00 -0.18
CA ALA A 78 -18.17 -11.18 0.63
C ALA A 78 -17.29 -11.35 1.88
N THR A 79 -16.10 -10.75 1.91
CA THR A 79 -15.13 -10.96 2.99
C THR A 79 -14.57 -9.66 3.57
N GLY A 80 -14.81 -8.51 2.93
CA GLY A 80 -14.20 -7.25 3.31
C GLY A 80 -12.68 -7.17 3.00
N VAL A 81 -12.11 -8.17 2.33
CA VAL A 81 -10.71 -8.13 1.88
C VAL A 81 -10.56 -7.03 0.83
N ALA A 82 -9.59 -6.15 1.03
CA ALA A 82 -9.29 -5.05 0.11
C ALA A 82 -7.82 -5.01 -0.26
N LYS A 83 -7.51 -4.72 -1.53
CA LYS A 83 -6.16 -4.43 -2.01
C LYS A 83 -6.20 -3.14 -2.81
N ILE A 84 -5.37 -2.18 -2.42
CA ILE A 84 -5.18 -0.93 -3.17
C ILE A 84 -3.69 -0.87 -3.53
N LYS A 85 -3.37 -1.06 -4.81
CA LYS A 85 -2.00 -1.15 -5.29
C LYS A 85 -1.66 0.02 -6.21
N CYS A 86 -0.57 0.71 -5.88
CA CYS A 86 0.10 1.67 -6.75
C CYS A 86 1.28 0.99 -7.45
N ASN A 87 1.26 0.95 -8.77
CA ASN A 87 2.42 0.60 -9.57
C ASN A 87 3.31 1.84 -9.72
N LEU A 88 4.44 1.85 -9.02
CA LEU A 88 5.32 3.00 -8.93
C LEU A 88 5.97 3.32 -10.27
N GLN A 89 6.10 4.62 -10.53
CA GLN A 89 6.87 5.18 -11.63
C GLN A 89 7.82 6.27 -11.15
N GLY A 90 8.80 6.61 -11.98
CA GLY A 90 9.79 7.63 -11.68
C GLY A 90 11.19 7.11 -11.89
N SER A 91 12.02 7.16 -10.84
CA SER A 91 13.42 6.76 -10.94
C SER A 91 13.57 5.29 -11.36
N SER A 92 14.64 4.98 -12.09
CA SER A 92 14.94 3.62 -12.57
C SER A 92 15.06 2.58 -11.44
N ARG A 93 15.32 3.01 -10.20
CA ARG A 93 15.40 2.15 -9.01
C ARG A 93 14.05 1.64 -8.52
N ILE A 94 12.94 2.30 -8.90
CA ILE A 94 11.58 1.95 -8.45
C ILE A 94 10.62 1.68 -9.61
N SER A 95 11.03 1.94 -10.85
CA SER A 95 10.19 1.71 -12.03
C SER A 95 9.79 0.24 -12.13
N GLY A 96 8.49 -0.02 -12.28
CA GLY A 96 7.92 -1.38 -12.35
C GLY A 96 7.81 -2.08 -10.98
N LYS A 97 8.13 -1.38 -9.89
CA LYS A 97 7.84 -1.83 -8.52
C LYS A 97 6.45 -1.35 -8.09
N PHE A 98 5.93 -1.90 -7.00
CA PHE A 98 4.64 -1.52 -6.45
C PHE A 98 4.69 -1.34 -4.95
N ILE A 99 3.75 -0.54 -4.46
CA ILE A 99 3.40 -0.42 -3.06
C ILE A 99 1.89 -0.55 -2.94
N GLN A 100 1.42 -1.29 -1.96
CA GLN A 100 0.00 -1.61 -1.81
C GLN A 100 -0.45 -1.59 -0.36
N TRP A 101 -1.71 -1.22 -0.16
CA TRP A 101 -2.44 -1.47 1.07
C TRP A 101 -3.23 -2.76 0.92
N VAL A 102 -3.11 -3.65 1.89
CA VAL A 102 -3.87 -4.90 1.99
C VAL A 102 -4.68 -4.85 3.28
N ARG A 103 -5.99 -5.04 3.18
CA ARG A 103 -6.91 -5.20 4.29
C ARG A 103 -7.24 -6.68 4.45
N THR A 104 -7.12 -7.20 5.66
CA THR A 104 -7.56 -8.57 5.97
C THR A 104 -9.09 -8.68 5.93
N ALA A 105 -9.60 -9.90 5.84
CA ALA A 105 -11.04 -10.13 5.92
C ALA A 105 -11.59 -9.68 7.28
N ASP A 106 -12.84 -9.23 7.29
CA ASP A 106 -13.62 -9.21 8.51
C ASP A 106 -13.99 -10.67 8.83
N SER A 107 -13.84 -11.08 10.09
CA SER A 107 -14.24 -12.40 10.52
C SER A 107 -15.25 -12.30 11.64
N ASP A 108 -16.49 -12.72 11.34
CA ASP A 108 -17.51 -12.97 12.35
C ASP A 108 -17.36 -14.42 12.80
N ALA A 109 -16.36 -14.69 13.66
CA ALA A 109 -16.25 -16.00 14.25
C ALA A 109 -17.20 -16.05 15.46
N VAL A 110 -18.36 -16.66 15.29
CA VAL A 110 -19.12 -17.15 16.45
C VAL A 110 -18.22 -18.16 17.17
N LYS A 111 -17.66 -17.78 18.32
CA LYS A 111 -17.13 -18.77 19.24
C LYS A 111 -18.33 -19.34 19.99
N ALA A 112 -18.51 -20.65 19.92
CA ALA A 112 -19.34 -21.31 20.91
C ALA A 112 -18.67 -21.08 22.27
N ASP A 113 -19.36 -20.46 23.21
CA ASP A 113 -18.92 -20.45 24.60
C ASP A 113 -18.83 -21.92 25.08
N PRO A 114 -17.66 -22.41 25.52
CA PRO A 114 -17.54 -23.76 26.05
C PRO A 114 -18.32 -24.00 27.35
N SER A 115 -18.87 -22.94 27.96
CA SER A 115 -19.62 -22.92 29.22
C SER A 115 -21.14 -22.91 29.03
N ASP A 116 -21.62 -22.40 27.89
CA ASP A 116 -23.04 -22.33 27.54
C ASP A 116 -23.22 -22.37 26.02
N ALA A 117 -23.78 -23.46 25.49
CA ALA A 117 -24.02 -23.65 24.06
C ALA A 117 -25.00 -22.61 23.46
N ASN A 118 -25.70 -21.84 24.29
CA ASN A 118 -26.63 -20.79 23.85
C ASN A 118 -26.02 -19.38 23.87
N THR A 119 -24.83 -19.18 24.44
CA THR A 119 -24.13 -17.89 24.40
C THR A 119 -23.16 -17.89 23.23
N LYS A 120 -23.57 -17.22 22.14
CA LYS A 120 -22.69 -16.97 20.98
C LYS A 120 -21.90 -15.69 21.25
N ASP A 121 -20.73 -15.83 21.85
CA ASP A 121 -19.78 -14.73 21.85
C ASP A 121 -19.28 -14.54 20.41
N ILE A 122 -19.72 -13.45 19.80
CA ILE A 122 -19.22 -12.96 18.52
C ILE A 122 -17.78 -12.49 18.73
N ALA A 123 -16.80 -13.31 18.32
CA ALA A 123 -15.42 -12.86 18.16
C ALA A 123 -15.33 -12.19 16.78
N GLU A 124 -15.79 -10.94 16.72
CA GLU A 124 -15.64 -10.10 15.55
C GLU A 124 -14.20 -9.59 15.46
N SER A 125 -13.53 -9.88 14.35
CA SER A 125 -12.29 -9.19 13.98
C SER A 125 -12.61 -8.27 12.81
N ILE A 126 -12.45 -6.98 13.04
CA ILE A 126 -12.40 -5.98 11.96
C ILE A 126 -11.12 -6.17 11.14
N GLY A 127 -11.22 -5.98 9.83
CA GLY A 127 -10.09 -6.05 8.91
C GLY A 127 -9.00 -5.04 9.27
N SER A 128 -7.75 -5.50 9.30
CA SER A 128 -6.59 -4.66 9.57
C SER A 128 -5.85 -4.34 8.28
N TRP A 129 -5.33 -3.12 8.18
CA TRP A 129 -4.56 -2.67 7.04
C TRP A 129 -3.06 -2.86 7.24
N THR A 130 -2.44 -3.55 6.30
CA THR A 130 -0.99 -3.72 6.21
C THR A 130 -0.47 -3.10 4.91
N CYS A 131 0.67 -2.41 4.99
CA CYS A 131 1.36 -1.94 3.80
C CYS A 131 2.32 -3.04 3.31
N GLU A 132 2.23 -3.40 2.03
CA GLU A 132 3.12 -4.35 1.38
C GLU A 132 3.79 -3.73 0.15
N THR A 133 5.02 -4.13 -0.17
CA THR A 133 5.75 -3.61 -1.34
C THR A 133 6.78 -4.60 -1.86
N ASN A 134 7.11 -4.53 -3.15
CA ASN A 134 8.27 -5.25 -3.73
C ASN A 134 9.48 -4.33 -3.99
N VAL A 135 9.42 -3.09 -3.52
CA VAL A 135 10.55 -2.17 -3.53
C VAL A 135 11.59 -2.68 -2.55
N ALA A 136 12.87 -2.59 -2.91
CA ALA A 136 13.96 -3.04 -2.03
C ALA A 136 13.84 -2.41 -0.63
N ALA A 137 14.09 -3.20 0.42
CA ALA A 137 13.88 -2.79 1.81
C ALA A 137 14.67 -1.53 2.22
N ASN A 138 15.78 -1.26 1.55
CA ASN A 138 16.58 -0.06 1.76
C ASN A 138 15.94 1.21 1.17
N LEU A 139 14.92 1.09 0.31
CA LEU A 139 14.18 2.18 -0.35
C LEU A 139 12.71 2.25 0.07
N ALA A 140 12.15 1.16 0.59
CA ALA A 140 10.78 1.11 1.09
C ALA A 140 10.61 1.86 2.44
N PRO A 141 9.43 2.42 2.73
CA PRO A 141 9.07 2.90 4.06
C PRO A 141 9.15 1.76 5.08
N LYS A 142 9.65 2.06 6.29
CA LYS A 142 9.77 1.05 7.36
C LYS A 142 8.42 0.48 7.83
N SER A 143 7.33 1.19 7.58
CA SER A 143 5.96 0.75 7.89
C SER A 143 5.43 -0.31 6.92
N CYS A 144 6.14 -0.58 5.82
CA CYS A 144 5.74 -1.53 4.79
C CYS A 144 6.58 -2.81 4.87
N VAL A 145 5.93 -3.96 4.76
CA VAL A 145 6.60 -5.27 4.67
C VAL A 145 6.82 -5.67 3.22
N GLN A 146 7.73 -6.60 2.97
CA GLN A 146 7.92 -7.14 1.62
C GLN A 146 6.69 -7.98 1.23
N ALA A 147 6.16 -7.74 0.04
CA ALA A 147 5.10 -8.56 -0.52
C ALA A 147 5.66 -9.96 -0.83
N SER A 148 4.95 -11.00 -0.35
CA SER A 148 5.24 -12.41 -0.61
C SER A 148 4.84 -12.84 -2.01
#